data_AF-A0A923CU51-F1
#
_entry.id   AF-A0A923CU51-F1
#
_cell.length_a   1.000
_cell.length_b   1.000
_cell.length_c   1.000
_cell.angle_alpha   90.00
_cell.angle_beta   90.00
_cell.angle_gamma   90.00
#
_symmetry.space_group_name_H-M   'P 1'
#
loop_
_entity.id
_entity.type
_entity.pdbx_description
1 polymer ?
#
loop_
_entity_poly.entity_id
_entity_poly.type
_entity_poly.pdbx_seq_one_letter_code
_entity_poly.pdbx_strand_id
1 'polypeptide(L)'
;MENQSVYQKLAKKLDSEVVIGAPMSPSLIEILKVLFTGEEADIALNLPFAHLSLSDLKKKFPEKSDALEDILKRMAQRGTVYTETQPGKEAVYSLLPTVVGFAETPFWSGKENEDTRKLSPLWLQYRKEAFGEELARGIPAVRVVPIAQSLKDSSQVLPFDQIKDKLEKTSFLSVAHCPCRQMMRQTGKGCDHSTENCLHFGTMGQYMVKHGMAREITQSEALDVLNKADDEGLVHICDNMEGHLSTICNCCSCCCVFLSTKSQLGLQTYSTSNYVSSVDEDLCVGCGTCEDRCPVGAISLGGNGFSSVNPQLCIGCGVCAPTCDSEAIGLIQRENVTPPPSPEALLMARYKP
;
A
#
# COMPACT_ATOMS: atom_id res chain seq x y z
N MET A 1 5.28 -21.75 -30.63
CA MET A 1 4.92 -20.93 -29.44
C MET A 1 3.67 -21.52 -28.80
N GLU A 2 3.73 -22.79 -28.41
CA GLU A 2 2.56 -23.62 -28.08
C GLU A 2 2.56 -23.98 -26.59
N ASN A 3 1.36 -24.00 -25.99
CA ASN A 3 1.01 -24.42 -24.62
C ASN A 3 1.35 -23.51 -23.42
N GLN A 4 1.19 -22.19 -23.52
CA GLN A 4 1.02 -21.37 -22.31
C GLN A 4 -0.41 -21.48 -21.76
N SER A 5 -0.53 -21.84 -20.48
CA SER A 5 -1.81 -21.87 -19.76
C SER A 5 -2.45 -20.48 -19.68
N VAL A 6 -3.77 -20.41 -19.48
CA VAL A 6 -4.51 -19.14 -19.32
C VAL A 6 -3.90 -18.27 -18.21
N TYR A 7 -3.46 -18.87 -17.11
CA TYR A 7 -2.84 -18.17 -15.98
C TYR A 7 -1.45 -17.60 -16.31
N GLN A 8 -0.64 -18.27 -17.14
CA GLN A 8 0.64 -17.72 -17.60
C GLN A 8 0.45 -16.50 -18.51
N LYS A 9 -0.56 -16.55 -19.38
CA LYS A 9 -0.93 -15.38 -20.19
C LYS A 9 -1.42 -14.24 -19.29
N LEU A 10 -2.24 -14.54 -18.28
CA LEU A 10 -2.77 -13.55 -17.36
C LEU A 10 -1.65 -12.91 -16.54
N ALA A 11 -0.72 -13.71 -16.01
CA ALA A 11 0.48 -13.22 -15.35
C ALA A 11 1.26 -12.25 -16.25
N LYS A 12 1.46 -12.58 -17.54
CA LYS A 12 2.14 -11.69 -18.49
C LYS A 12 1.43 -10.35 -18.64
N LYS A 13 0.10 -10.36 -18.79
CA LYS A 13 -0.73 -9.13 -18.87
C LYS A 13 -0.60 -8.28 -17.61
N LEU A 14 -0.77 -8.90 -16.44
CA LEU A 14 -0.64 -8.24 -15.13
C LEU A 14 0.78 -7.75 -14.86
N ASP A 15 1.79 -8.26 -15.57
CA ASP A 15 3.16 -7.78 -15.45
C ASP A 15 3.47 -6.57 -16.32
N SER A 16 2.96 -6.53 -17.56
CA SER A 16 3.38 -5.54 -18.55
C SER A 16 2.48 -4.30 -18.66
N GLU A 17 1.22 -4.39 -18.25
CA GLU A 17 0.21 -3.35 -18.56
C GLU A 17 -0.16 -2.44 -17.36
N VAL A 18 0.60 -2.52 -16.25
CA VAL A 18 0.32 -1.76 -15.02
C VAL A 18 1.60 -1.17 -14.41
N VAL A 19 1.44 -0.18 -13.52
CA VAL A 19 2.54 0.53 -12.85
C VAL A 19 3.37 -0.38 -11.93
N ILE A 20 2.69 -1.27 -11.19
CA ILE A 20 3.31 -2.31 -10.37
C ILE A 20 2.90 -3.64 -10.98
N GLY A 21 3.84 -4.26 -11.69
CA GLY A 21 3.61 -5.53 -12.38
C GLY A 21 3.41 -6.70 -11.43
N ALA A 22 3.04 -7.85 -11.99
CA ALA A 22 3.09 -9.15 -11.33
C ALA A 22 4.04 -10.08 -12.11
N PRO A 23 5.37 -10.01 -11.88
CA PRO A 23 6.31 -10.83 -12.64
C PRO A 23 6.05 -12.30 -12.40
N MET A 24 6.13 -13.09 -13.47
CA MET A 24 5.76 -14.50 -13.43
C MET A 24 6.69 -15.31 -12.51
N SER A 25 6.10 -16.12 -11.64
CA SER A 25 6.78 -17.07 -10.76
C SER A 25 5.86 -18.27 -10.51
N PRO A 26 6.38 -19.42 -10.02
CA PRO A 26 5.52 -20.52 -9.58
C PRO A 26 4.46 -20.08 -8.56
N SER A 27 4.83 -19.25 -7.58
CA SER A 27 3.89 -18.76 -6.56
C SER A 27 2.80 -17.87 -7.15
N LEU A 28 3.12 -17.00 -8.12
CA LEU A 28 2.11 -16.17 -8.77
C LEU A 28 1.08 -17.03 -9.52
N ILE A 29 1.51 -18.08 -10.21
CA ILE A 29 0.57 -18.95 -10.94
C ILE A 29 -0.42 -19.60 -9.96
N GLU A 30 0.03 -20.04 -8.79
CA GLU A 30 -0.86 -20.59 -7.76
C GLU A 30 -1.76 -19.51 -7.14
N ILE A 31 -1.27 -18.30 -6.91
CA ILE A 31 -2.09 -17.14 -6.48
C ILE A 31 -3.22 -16.89 -7.48
N LEU A 32 -2.91 -16.83 -8.78
CA LEU A 32 -3.91 -16.57 -9.82
C LEU A 32 -4.96 -17.68 -9.91
N LYS A 33 -4.60 -18.95 -9.68
CA LYS A 33 -5.56 -20.06 -9.64
C LYS A 33 -6.51 -20.00 -8.44
N VAL A 34 -6.09 -19.41 -7.33
CA VAL A 34 -6.97 -19.18 -6.18
C VAL A 34 -7.92 -18.01 -6.46
N LEU A 35 -7.41 -16.94 -7.07
CA LEU A 35 -8.19 -15.72 -7.32
C LEU A 35 -9.16 -15.85 -8.50
N PHE A 36 -8.78 -16.59 -9.53
CA PHE A 36 -9.55 -16.73 -10.77
C PHE A 36 -9.84 -18.20 -11.05
N THR A 37 -11.10 -18.52 -11.32
CA THR A 37 -11.43 -19.74 -12.05
C THR A 37 -10.86 -19.67 -13.47
N GLY A 38 -10.81 -20.81 -14.18
CA GLY A 38 -10.33 -20.83 -15.57
C GLY A 38 -11.13 -19.93 -16.51
N GLU A 39 -12.45 -19.83 -16.32
CA GLU A 39 -13.33 -18.93 -17.06
C GLU A 39 -13.05 -17.45 -16.72
N GLU A 40 -12.94 -17.14 -15.43
CA GLU A 40 -12.64 -15.77 -14.99
C GLU A 40 -11.26 -15.30 -15.44
N ALA A 41 -10.27 -16.20 -15.50
CA ALA A 41 -8.94 -15.90 -16.02
C ALA A 41 -8.96 -15.58 -17.52
N ASP A 42 -9.79 -16.28 -18.31
CA ASP A 42 -9.98 -16.01 -19.74
C ASP A 42 -10.68 -14.65 -19.99
N ILE A 43 -11.65 -14.31 -19.14
CA ILE A 43 -12.28 -12.98 -19.16
C ILE A 43 -11.29 -11.90 -18.73
N ALA A 44 -10.54 -12.12 -17.65
CA ALA A 44 -9.54 -11.18 -17.15
C ALA A 44 -8.47 -10.84 -18.19
N LEU A 45 -8.06 -11.81 -19.01
CA LEU A 45 -7.12 -11.59 -20.12
C LEU A 45 -7.60 -10.54 -21.12
N ASN A 46 -8.90 -10.47 -21.35
CA ASN A 46 -9.52 -9.61 -22.34
C ASN A 46 -10.16 -8.35 -21.74
N LEU A 47 -10.15 -8.22 -20.41
CA LEU A 47 -10.54 -7.00 -19.70
C LEU A 47 -9.39 -5.98 -19.71
N PRO A 48 -9.67 -4.68 -19.97
CA PRO A 48 -8.69 -3.62 -19.81
C PRO A 48 -8.62 -3.14 -18.36
N PHE A 49 -7.54 -2.43 -18.04
CA PHE A 49 -7.41 -1.68 -16.77
C PHE A 49 -8.17 -0.33 -16.80
N ALA A 50 -8.50 0.18 -18.00
CA ALA A 50 -9.40 1.31 -18.18
C ALA A 50 -10.86 0.89 -18.03
N HIS A 51 -11.72 1.79 -17.55
CA HIS A 51 -13.15 1.50 -17.38
C HIS A 51 -13.86 1.33 -18.73
N LEU A 52 -14.57 0.21 -18.91
CA LEU A 52 -15.47 -0.03 -20.04
C LEU A 52 -16.89 -0.27 -19.57
N SER A 53 -17.85 0.18 -20.38
CA SER A 53 -19.27 -0.09 -20.17
C SER A 53 -19.56 -1.59 -20.32
N LEU A 54 -20.59 -2.09 -19.61
CA LEU A 54 -21.05 -3.47 -19.78
C LEU A 54 -21.44 -3.76 -21.23
N SER A 55 -22.10 -2.81 -21.90
CA SER A 55 -22.48 -2.95 -23.31
C SER A 55 -21.28 -3.13 -24.24
N ASP A 56 -20.17 -2.42 -24.00
CA ASP A 56 -18.96 -2.58 -24.81
C ASP A 56 -18.21 -3.88 -24.48
N LEU A 57 -18.27 -4.34 -23.23
CA LEU A 57 -17.73 -5.64 -22.84
C LEU A 57 -18.51 -6.80 -23.45
N LYS A 58 -19.85 -6.73 -23.51
CA LYS A 58 -20.68 -7.75 -24.17
C LYS A 58 -20.33 -7.93 -25.65
N LYS A 59 -19.93 -6.86 -26.36
CA LYS A 59 -19.42 -6.93 -27.73
C LYS A 59 -18.08 -7.68 -27.84
N LYS A 60 -17.24 -7.62 -26.80
CA LYS A 60 -15.95 -8.34 -26.73
C LYS A 60 -16.12 -9.82 -26.38
N PHE A 61 -17.20 -10.19 -25.70
CA PHE A 61 -17.52 -11.57 -25.31
C PHE A 61 -18.90 -11.99 -25.83
N PRO A 62 -19.12 -12.06 -27.16
CA PRO A 62 -20.44 -12.32 -27.74
C PRO A 62 -21.02 -13.67 -27.28
N GLU A 63 -20.17 -14.68 -27.08
CA GLU A 63 -20.56 -16.02 -26.63
C GLU A 63 -20.94 -16.08 -25.14
N LYS A 64 -20.60 -15.05 -24.35
CA LYS A 64 -20.92 -14.96 -22.92
C LYS A 64 -21.82 -13.78 -22.58
N SER A 65 -22.37 -13.08 -23.59
CA SER A 65 -23.09 -11.82 -23.41
C SER A 65 -24.17 -11.87 -22.33
N ASP A 66 -24.94 -12.97 -22.27
CA ASP A 66 -26.04 -13.12 -21.32
C ASP A 66 -25.58 -13.35 -19.87
N ALA A 67 -24.43 -14.02 -19.69
CA ALA A 67 -23.88 -14.37 -18.37
C ALA A 67 -22.77 -13.42 -17.89
N LEU A 68 -22.24 -12.55 -18.77
CA LEU A 68 -21.05 -11.74 -18.52
C LEU A 68 -21.22 -10.83 -17.30
N GLU A 69 -22.38 -10.20 -17.14
CA GLU A 69 -22.63 -9.29 -16.01
C GLU A 69 -22.54 -10.03 -14.68
N ASP A 70 -23.10 -11.24 -14.59
CA ASP A 70 -23.06 -12.04 -13.38
C ASP A 70 -21.65 -12.55 -13.08
N ILE A 71 -20.87 -12.89 -14.13
CA ILE A 71 -19.46 -13.25 -13.96
C ILE A 71 -18.66 -12.06 -13.42
N LEU A 72 -18.82 -10.87 -14.02
CA LEU A 72 -18.13 -9.66 -13.60
C LEU A 72 -18.51 -9.24 -12.17
N LYS A 73 -19.78 -9.39 -11.77
CA LYS A 73 -20.22 -9.15 -10.39
C LYS A 73 -19.57 -10.10 -9.39
N ARG A 74 -19.41 -11.39 -9.74
CA ARG A 74 -18.68 -12.34 -8.88
C ARG A 74 -17.20 -11.99 -8.76
N MET A 75 -16.56 -11.62 -9.88
CA MET A 75 -15.18 -11.15 -9.89
C MET A 75 -15.00 -9.88 -9.06
N ALA A 76 -15.96 -8.94 -9.11
CA ALA A 76 -15.96 -7.75 -8.27
C ALA A 76 -16.14 -8.09 -6.78
N GLN A 77 -17.05 -8.98 -6.46
CA GLN A 77 -17.22 -9.43 -5.07
C GLN A 77 -15.96 -10.13 -4.51
N ARG A 78 -15.20 -10.84 -5.36
CA ARG A 78 -13.92 -11.45 -4.99
C ARG A 78 -12.75 -10.45 -5.00
N GLY A 79 -12.95 -9.27 -5.59
CA GLY A 79 -11.91 -8.24 -5.66
C GLY A 79 -10.88 -8.45 -6.76
N THR A 80 -11.26 -9.04 -7.89
CA THR A 80 -10.40 -9.14 -9.08
C THR A 80 -10.80 -8.19 -10.20
N VAL A 81 -12.02 -7.64 -10.15
CA VAL A 81 -12.55 -6.65 -11.11
C VAL A 81 -13.13 -5.47 -10.34
N TYR A 82 -12.82 -4.25 -10.77
CA TYR A 82 -13.47 -3.05 -10.27
C TYR A 82 -14.83 -2.86 -10.97
N THR A 83 -15.82 -2.36 -10.24
CA THR A 83 -17.08 -1.92 -10.83
C THR A 83 -17.63 -0.66 -10.17
N GLU A 84 -18.19 0.22 -11.00
CA GLU A 84 -18.86 1.45 -10.57
C GLU A 84 -20.16 1.62 -11.35
N THR A 85 -21.17 2.19 -10.69
CA THR A 85 -22.43 2.57 -11.35
C THR A 85 -22.82 3.95 -10.88
N GLN A 86 -22.81 4.91 -11.79
CA GLN A 86 -23.28 6.27 -11.53
C GLN A 86 -24.78 6.38 -11.80
N PRO A 87 -25.52 7.27 -11.09
CA PRO A 87 -26.94 7.47 -11.34
C PRO A 87 -27.25 7.75 -12.82
N GLY A 88 -28.17 6.98 -13.40
CA GLY A 88 -28.58 7.13 -14.80
C GLY A 88 -27.55 6.67 -15.84
N LYS A 89 -26.43 6.07 -15.43
CA LYS A 89 -25.42 5.48 -16.33
C LYS A 89 -25.35 3.97 -16.17
N GLU A 90 -24.92 3.31 -17.23
CA GLU A 90 -24.61 1.88 -17.18
C GLU A 90 -23.41 1.61 -16.26
N ALA A 91 -23.36 0.41 -15.68
CA ALA A 91 -22.20 -0.02 -14.91
C ALA A 91 -20.95 -0.11 -15.79
N VAL A 92 -19.83 0.34 -15.24
CA VAL A 92 -18.50 0.18 -15.84
C VAL A 92 -17.69 -0.86 -15.07
N TYR A 93 -16.77 -1.51 -15.77
CA TYR A 93 -15.89 -2.53 -15.24
C TYR A 93 -14.47 -2.37 -15.76
N SER A 94 -13.49 -2.77 -14.94
CA SER A 94 -12.08 -2.88 -15.33
C SER A 94 -11.37 -3.94 -14.50
N LEU A 95 -10.31 -4.54 -15.05
CA LEU A 95 -9.46 -5.44 -14.28
C LEU A 95 -8.75 -4.65 -13.17
N LEU A 96 -8.69 -5.19 -11.96
CA LEU A 96 -7.91 -4.57 -10.89
C LEU A 96 -6.40 -4.77 -11.15
N PRO A 97 -5.56 -3.74 -10.95
CA PRO A 97 -4.11 -3.88 -11.07
C PRO A 97 -3.56 -4.72 -9.91
N THR A 98 -2.25 -4.98 -9.92
CA THR A 98 -1.61 -5.74 -8.83
C THR A 98 -1.72 -5.02 -7.49
N VAL A 99 -1.37 -3.72 -7.46
CA VAL A 99 -1.37 -2.83 -6.29
C VAL A 99 -1.75 -1.42 -6.76
N VAL A 100 -2.70 -0.71 -6.16
CA VAL A 100 -3.72 -1.16 -5.19
C VAL A 100 -4.78 -1.98 -5.93
N GLY A 101 -4.90 -3.27 -5.64
CA GLY A 101 -5.85 -4.13 -6.34
C GLY A 101 -5.83 -5.58 -5.88
N PHE A 102 -5.68 -6.53 -6.80
CA PHE A 102 -5.97 -7.94 -6.51
C PHE A 102 -5.04 -8.57 -5.45
N ALA A 103 -3.89 -7.95 -5.16
CA ALA A 103 -2.99 -8.42 -4.11
C ALA A 103 -3.56 -8.19 -2.71
N GLU A 104 -4.28 -7.09 -2.51
CA GLU A 104 -4.79 -6.65 -1.22
C GLU A 104 -6.25 -7.00 -0.97
N THR A 105 -7.06 -7.00 -2.03
CA THR A 105 -8.51 -7.15 -1.95
C THR A 105 -9.01 -8.35 -1.12
N PRO A 106 -8.37 -9.54 -1.14
CA PRO A 106 -8.87 -10.67 -0.35
C PRO A 106 -8.77 -10.43 1.17
N PHE A 107 -7.91 -9.51 1.60
CA PHE A 107 -7.56 -9.31 3.00
C PHE A 107 -8.19 -8.07 3.65
N TRP A 108 -8.67 -7.11 2.85
CA TRP A 108 -9.22 -5.85 3.35
C TRP A 108 -10.39 -6.00 4.31
N SER A 109 -11.25 -7.00 4.08
CA SER A 109 -12.37 -7.28 4.98
C SER A 109 -11.95 -7.72 6.39
N GLY A 110 -10.67 -8.08 6.58
CA GLY A 110 -10.13 -8.63 7.82
C GLY A 110 -10.62 -10.04 8.17
N LYS A 111 -11.48 -10.63 7.33
CA LYS A 111 -12.02 -11.97 7.53
C LYS A 111 -11.03 -13.03 7.03
N GLU A 112 -10.76 -14.01 7.86
CA GLU A 112 -10.02 -15.20 7.46
C GLU A 112 -10.97 -16.23 6.83
N ASN A 113 -10.61 -16.74 5.66
CA ASN A 113 -11.33 -17.80 4.96
C ASN A 113 -10.34 -18.79 4.31
N GLU A 114 -10.87 -19.76 3.56
CA GLU A 114 -10.02 -20.77 2.90
C GLU A 114 -9.05 -20.13 1.88
N ASP A 115 -9.51 -19.15 1.11
CA ASP A 115 -8.69 -18.47 0.10
C ASP A 115 -7.58 -17.66 0.76
N THR A 116 -7.87 -16.85 1.78
CA THR A 116 -6.84 -16.05 2.46
C THR A 116 -5.79 -16.93 3.13
N ARG A 117 -6.18 -18.10 3.67
CA ARG A 117 -5.25 -19.09 4.23
C ARG A 117 -4.31 -19.69 3.20
N LYS A 118 -4.79 -19.93 1.97
CA LYS A 118 -3.95 -20.37 0.84
C LYS A 118 -3.06 -19.24 0.33
N LEU A 119 -3.62 -18.05 0.18
CA LEU A 119 -2.94 -16.88 -0.40
C LEU A 119 -1.82 -16.34 0.50
N SER A 120 -2.00 -16.31 1.81
CA SER A 120 -1.03 -15.72 2.75
C SER A 120 0.40 -16.27 2.59
N PRO A 121 0.65 -17.60 2.69
CA PRO A 121 2.00 -18.13 2.50
C PRO A 121 2.50 -17.96 1.05
N LEU A 122 1.61 -18.02 0.05
CA LEU A 122 1.98 -17.82 -1.36
C LEU A 122 2.47 -16.39 -1.62
N TRP A 123 1.81 -15.36 -1.09
CA TRP A 123 2.25 -13.97 -1.23
C TRP A 123 3.60 -13.73 -0.56
N LEU A 124 3.82 -14.30 0.63
CA LEU A 124 5.11 -14.18 1.33
C LEU A 124 6.25 -14.86 0.55
N GLN A 125 5.96 -15.99 -0.11
CA GLN A 125 6.92 -16.67 -0.97
C GLN A 125 7.15 -15.91 -2.27
N TYR A 126 6.07 -15.47 -2.94
CA TYR A 126 6.12 -14.71 -4.18
C TYR A 126 6.93 -13.42 -4.05
N ARG A 127 6.84 -12.75 -2.90
CA ARG A 127 7.67 -11.60 -2.54
C ARG A 127 9.16 -11.88 -2.67
N LYS A 128 9.62 -13.05 -2.23
CA LYS A 128 11.03 -13.46 -2.32
C LYS A 128 11.42 -13.91 -3.72
N GLU A 129 10.47 -14.53 -4.45
CA GLU A 129 10.73 -15.07 -5.78
C GLU A 129 10.84 -14.00 -6.85
N ALA A 130 9.97 -12.97 -6.82
CA ALA A 130 9.94 -11.96 -7.87
C ALA A 130 9.30 -10.63 -7.47
N PHE A 131 8.27 -10.61 -6.61
CA PHE A 131 7.51 -9.38 -6.38
C PHE A 131 8.31 -8.31 -5.63
N GLY A 132 9.26 -8.69 -4.77
CA GLY A 132 10.16 -7.74 -4.09
C GLY A 132 11.00 -6.90 -5.05
N GLU A 133 11.53 -7.52 -6.11
CA GLU A 133 12.27 -6.81 -7.17
C GLU A 133 11.36 -5.87 -7.95
N GLU A 134 10.13 -6.29 -8.23
CA GLU A 134 9.14 -5.43 -8.89
C GLU A 134 8.80 -4.20 -8.05
N LEU A 135 8.63 -4.35 -6.73
CA LEU A 135 8.39 -3.20 -5.85
C LEU A 135 9.55 -2.18 -5.88
N ALA A 136 10.79 -2.65 -6.10
CA ALA A 136 11.98 -1.80 -6.17
C ALA A 136 12.32 -1.26 -7.57
N ARG A 137 11.58 -1.69 -8.60
CA ARG A 137 11.84 -1.28 -9.99
C ARG A 137 11.50 0.19 -10.21
N GLY A 138 12.40 0.94 -10.84
CA GLY A 138 12.17 2.33 -11.21
C GLY A 138 12.03 3.24 -9.99
N ILE A 139 11.13 4.23 -10.06
CA ILE A 139 10.83 5.12 -8.93
C ILE A 139 9.90 4.38 -7.97
N PRO A 140 10.13 4.42 -6.63
CA PRO A 140 9.21 3.82 -5.67
C PRO A 140 7.79 4.39 -5.79
N ALA A 141 6.79 3.51 -5.79
CA ALA A 141 5.38 3.91 -5.93
C ALA A 141 4.77 4.47 -4.63
N VAL A 142 5.44 4.28 -3.51
CA VAL A 142 4.98 4.74 -2.19
C VAL A 142 6.04 5.57 -1.47
N ARG A 143 5.59 6.46 -0.59
CA ARG A 143 6.42 7.41 0.15
C ARG A 143 6.07 7.40 1.63
N VAL A 144 7.10 7.52 2.47
CA VAL A 144 6.97 7.76 3.90
C VAL A 144 6.55 9.21 4.14
N VAL A 145 5.53 9.40 4.98
CA VAL A 145 5.05 10.71 5.41
C VAL A 145 5.44 10.90 6.88
N PRO A 146 6.03 12.06 7.25
CA PRO A 146 6.40 12.32 8.64
C PRO A 146 5.16 12.52 9.51
N ILE A 147 5.24 12.12 10.78
CA ILE A 147 4.28 12.55 11.80
C ILE A 147 4.42 14.06 11.99
N ALA A 148 3.33 14.79 11.82
CA ALA A 148 3.34 16.25 11.83
C ALA A 148 3.82 16.83 13.17
N GLN A 149 3.46 16.19 14.29
CA GLN A 149 3.86 16.59 15.64
C GLN A 149 5.37 16.48 15.88
N SER A 150 6.07 15.65 15.10
CA SER A 150 7.51 15.43 15.25
C SER A 150 8.35 16.54 14.62
N LEU A 151 7.74 17.50 13.93
CA LEU A 151 8.43 18.62 13.30
C LEU A 151 8.63 19.75 14.32
N LYS A 152 9.85 20.29 14.43
CA LYS A 152 10.16 21.37 15.39
C LYS A 152 9.37 22.66 15.13
N ASP A 153 8.87 22.85 13.92
CA ASP A 153 8.04 23.98 13.51
C ASP A 153 7.01 23.52 12.47
N SER A 154 5.73 23.60 12.80
CA SER A 154 4.64 23.19 11.92
C SER A 154 4.55 24.03 10.63
N SER A 155 5.13 25.24 10.59
CA SER A 155 5.22 26.04 9.37
C SER A 155 6.20 25.47 8.35
N GLN A 156 7.05 24.53 8.76
CA GLN A 156 8.04 23.85 7.92
C GLN A 156 7.51 22.57 7.30
N VAL A 157 6.23 22.21 7.51
CA VAL A 157 5.64 21.04 6.84
C VAL A 157 5.48 21.36 5.36
N LEU A 158 6.22 20.65 4.51
CA LEU A 158 6.12 20.80 3.06
C LEU A 158 4.67 20.52 2.62
N PRO A 159 4.11 21.26 1.65
CA PRO A 159 2.69 21.14 1.29
C PRO A 159 2.25 19.71 0.95
N PHE A 160 3.13 18.91 0.36
CA PHE A 160 2.86 17.53 0.00
C PHE A 160 3.01 16.52 1.16
N ASP A 161 3.52 16.94 2.32
CA ASP A 161 3.62 16.12 3.54
C ASP A 161 2.49 16.44 4.55
N GLN A 162 1.62 17.42 4.26
CA GLN A 162 0.48 17.80 5.10
C GLN A 162 -0.70 16.82 4.92
N ILE A 163 -0.75 15.76 5.75
CA ILE A 163 -1.82 14.74 5.68
C ILE A 163 -3.20 15.35 5.92
N LYS A 164 -3.35 16.23 6.92
CA LYS A 164 -4.65 16.81 7.30
C LYS A 164 -5.29 17.57 6.12
N ASP A 165 -4.54 18.46 5.49
CA ASP A 165 -4.98 19.21 4.32
C ASP A 165 -5.40 18.31 3.15
N LYS A 166 -4.72 17.17 2.99
CA LYS A 166 -5.09 16.18 1.97
C LYS A 166 -6.39 15.48 2.35
N LEU A 167 -6.56 15.06 3.61
CA LEU A 167 -7.79 14.42 4.09
C LEU A 167 -9.01 15.33 3.90
N GLU A 168 -8.89 16.62 4.22
CA GLU A 168 -9.98 17.61 4.06
C GLU A 168 -10.45 17.76 2.62
N LYS A 169 -9.59 17.47 1.64
CA LYS A 169 -9.88 17.56 0.20
C LYS A 169 -10.38 16.25 -0.41
N THR A 170 -10.40 15.14 0.34
CA THR A 170 -10.87 13.84 -0.17
C THR A 170 -12.40 13.76 -0.21
N SER A 171 -12.95 13.13 -1.25
CA SER A 171 -14.40 13.07 -1.50
C SER A 171 -15.13 11.93 -0.77
N PHE A 172 -14.41 10.89 -0.34
CA PHE A 172 -14.96 9.75 0.37
C PHE A 172 -13.86 9.13 1.24
N LEU A 173 -14.20 8.70 2.45
CA LEU A 173 -13.27 8.20 3.45
C LEU A 173 -13.69 6.80 3.87
N SER A 174 -12.75 5.86 3.85
CA SER A 174 -12.99 4.50 4.30
C SER A 174 -11.76 3.92 4.99
N VAL A 175 -11.99 2.95 5.87
CA VAL A 175 -10.93 2.16 6.50
C VAL A 175 -11.16 0.67 6.24
N ALA A 176 -10.07 0.00 5.91
CA ALA A 176 -9.98 -1.44 5.76
C ALA A 176 -8.90 -2.03 6.70
N HIS A 177 -8.87 -3.35 6.81
CA HIS A 177 -7.80 -4.04 7.50
C HIS A 177 -6.52 -4.10 6.66
N CYS A 178 -5.35 -3.93 7.29
CA CYS A 178 -4.04 -4.00 6.68
C CYS A 178 -3.77 -5.40 6.09
N PRO A 179 -3.67 -5.54 4.74
CA PRO A 179 -3.46 -6.83 4.07
C PRO A 179 -2.18 -7.53 4.52
N CYS A 180 -1.09 -6.77 4.60
CA CYS A 180 0.22 -7.29 4.98
C CYS A 180 0.21 -7.88 6.40
N ARG A 181 -0.45 -7.20 7.34
CA ARG A 181 -0.56 -7.67 8.74
C ARG A 181 -1.47 -8.89 8.83
N GLN A 182 -2.57 -8.92 8.06
CA GLN A 182 -3.45 -10.08 7.96
C GLN A 182 -2.71 -11.32 7.45
N MET A 183 -1.96 -11.21 6.35
CA MET A 183 -1.15 -12.31 5.81
C MET A 183 -0.13 -12.85 6.83
N MET A 184 0.53 -11.96 7.57
CA MET A 184 1.51 -12.36 8.58
C MET A 184 0.85 -13.06 9.78
N ARG A 185 -0.32 -12.58 10.24
CA ARG A 185 -1.10 -13.24 11.30
C ARG A 185 -1.53 -14.65 10.90
N GLN A 186 -2.06 -14.80 9.69
CA GLN A 186 -2.51 -16.10 9.17
C GLN A 186 -1.36 -17.11 8.99
N THR A 187 -0.11 -16.66 8.96
CA THR A 187 1.10 -17.51 8.88
C THR A 187 1.85 -17.63 10.19
N GLY A 188 1.28 -17.16 11.30
CA GLY A 188 1.88 -17.26 12.65
C GLY A 188 3.06 -16.32 12.88
N LYS A 189 3.24 -15.30 12.03
CA LYS A 189 4.34 -14.31 12.08
C LYS A 189 3.83 -12.88 12.28
N GLY A 190 2.56 -12.74 12.69
CA GLY A 190 1.92 -11.46 12.89
C GLY A 190 2.44 -10.70 14.10
N CYS A 191 1.97 -9.46 14.24
CA CYS A 191 2.19 -8.60 15.39
C CYS A 191 0.85 -8.13 15.98
N ASP A 192 0.92 -7.50 17.15
CA ASP A 192 -0.24 -7.08 17.93
C ASP A 192 -0.80 -5.70 17.54
N HIS A 193 -0.14 -4.99 16.63
CA HIS A 193 -0.62 -3.72 16.08
C HIS A 193 -2.06 -3.82 15.54
N SER A 194 -2.81 -2.73 15.65
CA SER A 194 -4.18 -2.63 15.13
C SER A 194 -4.23 -2.98 13.65
N THR A 195 -5.22 -3.76 13.21
CA THR A 195 -5.33 -4.15 11.78
C THR A 195 -6.17 -3.18 10.98
N GLU A 196 -7.24 -2.61 11.54
CA GLU A 196 -8.13 -1.66 10.86
C GLU A 196 -7.47 -0.27 10.80
N ASN A 197 -6.49 -0.11 9.91
CA ASN A 197 -5.68 1.09 9.80
C ASN A 197 -5.19 1.37 8.37
N CYS A 198 -5.86 0.80 7.36
CA CYS A 198 -5.58 1.03 5.94
C CYS A 198 -6.65 1.98 5.39
N LEU A 199 -6.32 3.27 5.26
CA LEU A 199 -7.25 4.30 4.82
C LEU A 199 -7.29 4.36 3.30
N HIS A 200 -8.49 4.41 2.71
CA HIS A 200 -8.70 4.52 1.28
C HIS A 200 -9.72 5.61 0.95
N PHE A 201 -9.50 6.31 -0.16
CA PHE A 201 -10.29 7.48 -0.53
C PHE A 201 -10.97 7.36 -1.91
N GLY A 202 -11.95 8.23 -2.14
CA GLY A 202 -12.60 8.40 -3.44
C GLY A 202 -13.35 7.15 -3.91
N THR A 203 -13.34 6.91 -5.23
CA THR A 203 -14.12 5.84 -5.87
C THR A 203 -13.68 4.44 -5.44
N MET A 204 -12.38 4.24 -5.19
CA MET A 204 -11.88 2.98 -4.64
C MET A 204 -12.44 2.72 -3.25
N GLY A 205 -12.45 3.73 -2.36
CA GLY A 205 -13.07 3.61 -1.03
C GLY A 205 -14.56 3.24 -1.11
N GLN A 206 -15.31 3.88 -2.02
CA GLN A 206 -16.72 3.56 -2.25
C GLN A 206 -16.92 2.12 -2.73
N TYR A 207 -16.10 1.68 -3.68
CA TYR A 207 -16.10 0.30 -4.17
C TYR A 207 -15.82 -0.70 -3.04
N MET A 208 -14.83 -0.42 -2.20
CA MET A 208 -14.46 -1.28 -1.07
C MET A 208 -15.59 -1.40 -0.05
N VAL A 209 -16.25 -0.28 0.30
CA VAL A 209 -17.40 -0.29 1.22
C VAL A 209 -18.57 -1.08 0.63
N LYS A 210 -18.91 -0.83 -0.64
CA LYS A 210 -20.01 -1.51 -1.34
C LYS A 210 -19.85 -3.04 -1.37
N HIS A 211 -18.63 -3.54 -1.46
CA HIS A 211 -18.34 -4.99 -1.53
C HIS A 211 -17.95 -5.60 -0.18
N GLY A 212 -18.10 -4.86 0.93
CA GLY A 212 -17.84 -5.36 2.29
C GLY A 212 -16.36 -5.57 2.62
N MET A 213 -15.48 -4.85 1.92
CA MET A 213 -14.03 -4.86 2.12
C MET A 213 -13.56 -3.78 3.09
N ALA A 214 -14.33 -2.71 3.23
CA ALA A 214 -14.05 -1.58 4.11
C ALA A 214 -15.34 -1.11 4.78
N ARG A 215 -15.22 -0.23 5.77
CA ARG A 215 -16.33 0.60 6.24
C ARG A 215 -16.07 2.06 5.93
N GLU A 216 -17.14 2.80 5.67
CA GLU A 216 -17.10 4.26 5.57
C GLU A 216 -16.78 4.86 6.95
N ILE A 217 -16.03 5.96 6.95
CA ILE A 217 -15.63 6.67 8.17
C ILE A 217 -15.77 8.17 7.99
N THR A 218 -15.89 8.89 9.09
CA THR A 218 -15.81 10.35 9.14
C THR A 218 -14.36 10.86 9.14
N GLN A 219 -14.18 12.16 8.93
CA GLN A 219 -12.85 12.78 9.10
C GLN A 219 -12.30 12.63 10.52
N SER A 220 -13.15 12.74 11.55
CA SER A 220 -12.72 12.55 12.94
C SER A 220 -12.19 11.13 13.16
N GLU A 221 -12.92 10.12 12.70
CA GLU A 221 -12.47 8.72 12.79
C GLU A 221 -11.18 8.47 12.01
N ALA A 222 -10.99 9.11 10.85
CA ALA A 222 -9.75 9.00 10.09
C ALA A 222 -8.55 9.56 10.89
N LEU A 223 -8.73 10.70 11.57
CA LEU A 223 -7.71 11.27 12.44
C LEU A 223 -7.45 10.37 13.66
N ASP A 224 -8.48 9.78 14.25
CA ASP A 224 -8.34 8.83 15.37
C ASP A 224 -7.53 7.59 14.96
N VAL A 225 -7.75 7.08 13.74
CA VAL A 225 -6.95 5.97 13.18
C VAL A 225 -5.48 6.35 13.02
N LEU A 226 -5.19 7.58 12.55
CA LEU A 226 -3.81 8.06 12.41
C LEU A 226 -3.13 8.27 13.77
N ASN A 227 -3.81 8.93 14.72
CA ASN A 227 -3.27 9.14 16.07
C ASN A 227 -2.98 7.81 16.77
N LYS A 228 -3.89 6.83 16.65
CA LYS A 228 -3.64 5.49 17.19
C LYS A 228 -2.45 4.79 16.50
N ALA A 229 -2.28 5.00 15.20
CA ALA A 229 -1.12 4.48 14.48
C ALA A 229 0.19 5.13 14.98
N ASP A 230 0.17 6.41 15.30
CA ASP A 230 1.30 7.13 15.89
C ASP A 230 1.66 6.60 17.28
N ASP A 231 0.64 6.39 18.13
CA ASP A 231 0.78 5.78 19.46
C ASP A 231 1.36 4.36 19.38
N GLU A 232 1.01 3.61 18.33
CA GLU A 232 1.54 2.28 18.06
C GLU A 232 2.93 2.30 17.39
N GLY A 233 3.39 3.44 16.88
CA GLY A 233 4.73 3.58 16.26
C GLY A 233 4.76 3.14 14.82
N LEU A 234 3.61 3.21 14.16
CA LEU A 234 3.45 2.84 12.78
C LEU A 234 3.91 3.98 11.87
N VAL A 235 4.50 3.61 10.75
CA VAL A 235 4.95 4.54 9.73
C VAL A 235 3.80 4.83 8.78
N HIS A 236 3.43 6.09 8.64
CA HIS A 236 2.50 6.52 7.60
C HIS A 236 3.17 6.42 6.22
N ILE A 237 2.51 5.72 5.30
CA ILE A 237 2.94 5.53 3.91
C ILE A 237 1.78 5.88 2.99
N CYS A 238 2.00 6.72 1.99
CA CYS A 238 1.01 7.06 0.96
C CYS A 238 1.56 6.84 -0.46
N ASP A 239 0.72 7.10 -1.46
CA ASP A 239 1.15 7.16 -2.86
C ASP A 239 2.32 8.16 -3.03
N ASN A 240 3.34 7.78 -3.80
CA ASN A 240 4.43 8.68 -4.18
C ASN A 240 4.11 9.32 -5.54
N MET A 241 3.06 10.14 -5.58
CA MET A 241 2.63 10.83 -6.79
C MET A 241 2.10 12.22 -6.45
N GLU A 242 2.53 13.23 -7.21
CA GLU A 242 2.12 14.61 -7.01
C GLU A 242 0.60 14.78 -7.18
N GLY A 243 -0.02 15.52 -6.26
CA GLY A 243 -1.45 15.84 -6.31
C GLY A 243 -2.40 14.65 -6.09
N HIS A 244 -1.88 13.46 -5.87
CA HIS A 244 -2.67 12.24 -5.74
C HIS A 244 -2.56 11.63 -4.34
N LEU A 245 -3.71 11.26 -3.79
CA LEU A 245 -3.82 10.50 -2.56
C LEU A 245 -4.98 9.53 -2.70
N SER A 246 -4.67 8.24 -2.85
CA SER A 246 -5.65 7.16 -2.90
C SER A 246 -5.69 6.39 -1.58
N THR A 247 -4.54 6.29 -0.92
CA THR A 247 -4.36 5.40 0.23
C THR A 247 -3.39 6.00 1.25
N ILE A 248 -3.69 5.82 2.54
CA ILE A 248 -2.71 5.95 3.63
C ILE A 248 -2.63 4.61 4.36
N CYS A 249 -1.46 3.98 4.30
CA CYS A 249 -1.13 2.77 5.03
C CYS A 249 -0.39 3.12 6.32
N ASN A 250 -0.76 2.46 7.42
CA ASN A 250 -0.11 2.60 8.73
C ASN A 250 0.73 1.36 9.04
N CYS A 251 1.99 1.43 8.65
CA CYS A 251 2.87 0.28 8.43
C CYS A 251 3.80 -0.02 9.61
N CYS A 252 3.93 -1.29 9.97
CA CYS A 252 4.97 -1.79 10.87
C CYS A 252 6.12 -2.39 10.06
N SER A 253 7.35 -2.34 10.60
CA SER A 253 8.54 -2.91 9.95
C SER A 253 8.50 -4.43 9.81
N CYS A 254 7.77 -5.11 10.70
CA CYS A 254 7.68 -6.58 10.73
C CYS A 254 6.76 -7.16 9.65
N CYS A 255 5.67 -6.47 9.28
CA CYS A 255 4.68 -7.02 8.34
C CYS A 255 4.63 -6.30 7.00
N CYS A 256 4.85 -4.99 6.95
CA CYS A 256 4.64 -4.21 5.72
C CYS A 256 5.49 -4.75 4.57
N VAL A 257 4.87 -4.97 3.42
CA VAL A 257 5.56 -5.49 2.23
C VAL A 257 6.69 -4.58 1.78
N PHE A 258 6.54 -3.25 1.85
CA PHE A 258 7.58 -2.31 1.44
C PHE A 258 8.73 -2.28 2.44
N LEU A 259 8.44 -2.00 3.72
CA LEU A 259 9.47 -1.86 4.76
C LEU A 259 10.26 -3.17 4.96
N SER A 260 9.56 -4.31 5.06
CA SER A 260 10.22 -5.59 5.29
C SER A 260 10.99 -6.08 4.07
N THR A 261 10.59 -5.71 2.85
CA THR A 261 11.37 -6.05 1.64
C THR A 261 12.67 -5.28 1.59
N LYS A 262 12.66 -3.99 1.98
CA LYS A 262 13.90 -3.21 2.11
C LYS A 262 14.83 -3.80 3.16
N SER A 263 14.33 -4.07 4.36
CA SER A 263 15.17 -4.56 5.46
C SER A 263 15.65 -5.99 5.27
N GLN A 264 14.85 -6.88 4.67
CA GLN A 264 15.20 -8.29 4.52
C GLN A 264 15.92 -8.61 3.20
N LEU A 265 15.64 -7.87 2.12
CA LEU A 265 16.22 -8.12 0.79
C LEU A 265 17.15 -7.00 0.30
N GLY A 266 17.28 -5.89 1.03
CA GLY A 266 18.11 -4.74 0.64
C GLY A 266 17.51 -3.83 -0.44
N LEU A 267 16.34 -4.18 -0.98
CA LEU A 267 15.73 -3.56 -2.15
C LEU A 267 15.02 -2.23 -1.82
N GLN A 268 15.26 -1.18 -2.61
CA GLN A 268 14.66 0.15 -2.38
C GLN A 268 13.20 0.22 -2.87
N THR A 269 12.25 -0.08 -1.99
CA THR A 269 10.82 -0.23 -2.34
C THR A 269 9.94 0.98 -2.00
N TYR A 270 10.47 1.98 -1.31
CA TYR A 270 9.75 3.20 -0.91
C TYR A 270 10.65 4.44 -1.00
N SER A 271 10.05 5.62 -1.15
CA SER A 271 10.74 6.90 -0.98
C SER A 271 10.69 7.33 0.49
N THR A 272 11.80 7.88 1.01
CA THR A 272 11.82 8.48 2.35
C THR A 272 11.09 9.82 2.34
N SER A 273 10.76 10.34 3.52
CA SER A 273 10.32 11.74 3.62
C SER A 273 11.49 12.70 3.39
N ASN A 274 11.18 13.99 3.28
CA ASN A 274 12.19 15.06 3.19
C ASN A 274 12.74 15.50 4.54
N TYR A 275 12.54 14.68 5.57
CA TYR A 275 13.00 14.96 6.92
C TYR A 275 13.93 13.87 7.43
N VAL A 276 14.68 14.20 8.46
CA VAL A 276 15.57 13.30 9.18
C VAL A 276 15.46 13.58 10.67
N SER A 277 15.49 12.53 11.50
CA SER A 277 15.49 12.72 12.95
C SER A 277 16.81 13.33 13.41
N SER A 278 16.76 14.21 14.39
CA SER A 278 17.90 14.90 15.00
C SER A 278 17.69 14.95 16.50
N VAL A 279 18.73 14.59 17.25
CA VAL A 279 18.76 14.60 18.72
C VAL A 279 19.44 15.87 19.20
N ASP A 280 18.84 16.49 20.21
CA ASP A 280 19.41 17.55 21.04
C ASP A 280 20.08 16.90 22.25
N GLU A 281 21.42 16.93 22.27
CA GLU A 281 22.21 16.29 23.34
C GLU A 281 22.00 16.97 24.70
N ASP A 282 21.65 18.26 24.73
CA ASP A 282 21.44 19.00 25.99
C ASP A 282 20.15 18.56 26.71
N LEU A 283 19.18 18.04 25.96
CA LEU A 283 17.91 17.53 26.47
C LEU A 283 17.90 16.00 26.61
N CYS A 284 18.85 15.31 25.99
CA CYS A 284 18.83 13.85 25.92
C CYS A 284 19.24 13.24 27.28
N VAL A 285 18.35 12.42 27.84
CA VAL A 285 18.60 11.72 29.11
C VAL A 285 19.12 10.29 28.94
N GLY A 286 19.37 9.85 27.70
CA GLY A 286 19.96 8.54 27.42
C GLY A 286 19.06 7.33 27.69
N CYS A 287 17.74 7.49 27.66
CA CYS A 287 16.80 6.41 28.02
C CYS A 287 16.69 5.27 26.99
N GLY A 288 17.10 5.49 25.73
CA GLY A 288 17.06 4.49 24.67
C GLY A 288 15.68 4.24 24.04
N THR A 289 14.60 4.85 24.52
CA THR A 289 13.24 4.59 24.00
C THR A 289 13.09 4.88 22.50
N CYS A 290 13.79 5.89 21.98
CA CYS A 290 13.77 6.21 20.55
C CYS A 290 14.49 5.16 19.68
N GLU A 291 15.48 4.44 20.23
CA GLU A 291 16.14 3.31 19.57
C GLU A 291 15.17 2.14 19.41
N ASP A 292 14.51 1.72 20.50
CA ASP A 292 13.50 0.65 20.48
C ASP A 292 12.34 0.95 19.51
N ARG A 293 11.98 2.22 19.41
CA ARG A 293 10.89 2.69 18.54
C ARG A 293 11.27 2.73 17.06
N CYS A 294 12.55 2.71 16.71
CA CYS A 294 12.98 2.97 15.34
C CYS A 294 12.70 1.78 14.40
N PRO A 295 11.81 1.91 13.40
CA PRO A 295 11.39 0.77 12.56
C PRO A 295 12.47 0.27 11.61
N VAL A 296 13.54 1.06 11.44
CA VAL A 296 14.63 0.83 10.47
C VAL A 296 16.00 0.78 11.13
N GLY A 297 16.07 0.78 12.48
CA GLY A 297 17.35 0.72 13.21
C GLY A 297 18.28 1.90 12.91
N ALA A 298 17.72 3.08 12.68
CA ALA A 298 18.49 4.29 12.38
C ALA A 298 18.94 5.05 13.63
N ILE A 299 18.53 4.63 14.83
CA ILE A 299 18.84 5.31 16.09
C ILE A 299 19.56 4.32 16.98
N SER A 300 20.64 4.77 17.64
CA SER A 300 21.38 3.97 18.63
C SER A 300 21.81 4.79 19.84
N LEU A 301 21.73 4.21 21.03
CA LEU A 301 22.29 4.82 22.25
C LEU A 301 23.82 4.71 22.24
N GLY A 302 24.49 5.85 22.17
CA GLY A 302 25.94 5.93 22.15
C GLY A 302 26.58 5.65 23.52
N GLY A 303 27.85 5.28 23.51
CA GLY A 303 28.63 5.07 24.75
C GLY A 303 28.86 6.35 25.57
N ASN A 304 28.54 7.53 25.00
CA ASN A 304 28.51 8.82 25.68
C ASN A 304 27.22 9.06 26.48
N GLY A 305 26.25 8.12 26.43
CA GLY A 305 24.97 8.24 27.12
C GLY A 305 23.89 8.99 26.33
N PHE A 306 24.15 9.37 25.07
CA PHE A 306 23.18 10.09 24.23
C PHE A 306 22.76 9.26 23.02
N SER A 307 21.51 9.41 22.61
CA SER A 307 21.02 8.80 21.37
C SER A 307 21.60 9.51 20.15
N SER A 308 21.96 8.74 19.13
CA SER A 308 22.49 9.25 17.86
C SER A 308 21.66 8.72 16.69
N VAL A 309 21.56 9.49 15.61
CA VAL A 309 20.79 9.13 14.41
C VAL A 309 21.74 8.90 13.24
N ASN A 310 21.61 7.75 12.58
CA ASN A 310 22.22 7.50 11.27
C ASN A 310 21.32 8.08 10.16
N PRO A 311 21.70 9.20 9.52
CA PRO A 311 20.86 9.88 8.54
C PRO A 311 20.66 9.08 7.24
N GLN A 312 21.52 8.09 6.97
CA GLN A 312 21.42 7.22 5.80
C GLN A 312 20.39 6.11 5.97
N LEU A 313 20.16 5.67 7.21
CA LEU A 313 19.13 4.68 7.53
C LEU A 313 17.79 5.33 7.87
N CYS A 314 17.81 6.54 8.44
CA CYS A 314 16.60 7.24 8.84
C CYS A 314 15.70 7.51 7.64
N ILE A 315 14.44 7.07 7.72
CA ILE A 315 13.42 7.26 6.68
C ILE A 315 12.57 8.52 6.88
N GLY A 316 12.82 9.26 7.97
CA GLY A 316 12.11 10.49 8.31
C GLY A 316 10.63 10.30 8.67
N CYS A 317 10.27 9.17 9.27
CA CYS A 317 8.89 8.87 9.67
C CYS A 317 8.45 9.63 10.94
N GLY A 318 9.38 10.01 11.82
CA GLY A 318 9.07 10.80 13.01
C GLY A 318 8.49 10.01 14.20
N VAL A 319 8.28 8.69 14.09
CA VAL A 319 7.70 7.84 15.15
C VAL A 319 8.47 7.84 16.48
N CYS A 320 9.73 8.29 16.46
CA CYS A 320 10.59 8.38 17.64
C CYS A 320 10.36 9.64 18.48
N ALA A 321 9.80 10.71 17.91
CA ALA A 321 9.65 11.98 18.63
C ALA A 321 8.53 11.96 19.68
N PRO A 322 7.30 11.45 19.40
CA PRO A 322 6.22 11.46 20.38
C PRO A 322 6.49 10.64 21.64
N THR A 323 7.45 9.71 21.59
CA THR A 323 7.81 8.86 22.73
C THR A 323 8.98 9.41 23.57
N CYS A 324 9.54 10.56 23.19
CA CYS A 324 10.66 11.16 23.90
C CYS A 324 10.17 12.16 24.94
N ASP A 325 10.05 11.72 26.19
CA ASP A 325 9.55 12.53 27.31
C ASP A 325 10.38 13.80 27.57
N SER A 326 11.68 13.78 27.24
CA SER A 326 12.55 14.95 27.37
C SER A 326 12.54 15.86 26.15
N GLU A 327 11.71 15.57 25.14
CA GLU A 327 11.57 16.31 23.89
C GLU A 327 12.91 16.48 23.13
N ALA A 328 13.87 15.58 23.40
CA ALA A 328 15.23 15.67 22.88
C ALA A 328 15.35 15.24 21.42
N ILE A 329 14.32 14.66 20.79
CA ILE A 329 14.39 14.21 19.40
C ILE A 329 13.24 14.77 18.58
N GLY A 330 13.57 15.33 17.41
CA GLY A 330 12.59 15.86 16.47
C GLY A 330 13.06 15.67 15.03
N LEU A 331 12.24 16.08 14.07
CA LEU A 331 12.54 16.07 12.66
C LEU A 331 13.06 17.44 12.21
N ILE A 332 14.13 17.41 11.42
CA ILE A 332 14.64 18.56 10.66
C ILE A 332 14.57 18.26 9.16
N GLN A 333 14.39 19.29 8.35
CA GLN A 333 14.37 19.13 6.90
C GLN A 333 15.75 18.70 6.38
N ARG A 334 15.77 17.79 5.40
CA ARG A 334 16.98 17.45 4.66
C ARG A 334 17.39 18.62 3.76
N GLU A 335 18.70 18.74 3.51
CA GLU A 335 19.23 19.71 2.55
C GLU A 335 18.65 19.49 1.15
N ASN A 336 18.57 18.23 0.71
CA ASN A 336 18.03 17.85 -0.58
C ASN A 336 16.56 17.44 -0.45
N VAL A 337 15.66 18.30 -0.91
CA VAL A 337 14.23 18.03 -0.98
C VAL A 337 13.91 17.29 -2.28
N THR A 338 13.29 16.14 -2.17
CA THR A 338 12.78 15.36 -3.30
C THR A 338 11.25 15.38 -3.27
N PRO A 339 10.57 16.15 -4.14
CA PRO A 339 9.12 16.10 -4.23
C PRO A 339 8.64 14.75 -4.79
N PRO A 340 7.37 14.37 -4.59
CA PRO A 340 6.77 13.26 -5.32
C PRO A 340 6.87 13.47 -6.85
N PRO A 341 7.07 12.42 -7.65
CA PRO A 341 7.08 12.53 -9.10
C PRO A 341 5.70 12.92 -9.66
N SER A 342 5.68 13.55 -10.85
CA SER A 342 4.45 13.70 -11.62
C SER A 342 3.91 12.32 -12.05
N PRO A 343 2.61 12.20 -12.38
CA PRO A 343 2.05 10.97 -12.92
C PRO A 343 2.81 10.44 -14.15
N GLU A 344 3.20 11.33 -15.07
CA GLU A 344 3.94 10.97 -16.28
C GLU A 344 5.33 10.44 -15.94
N ALA A 345 6.04 11.08 -15.00
CA ALA A 345 7.37 10.64 -14.58
C ALA A 345 7.32 9.27 -13.89
N LEU A 346 6.33 9.05 -13.01
CA LEU A 346 6.12 7.76 -12.37
C LEU A 346 5.79 6.66 -13.39
N LEU A 347 4.91 6.96 -14.34
CA LEU A 347 4.54 6.05 -15.42
C LEU A 347 5.76 5.71 -16.29
N MET A 348 6.52 6.69 -16.76
CA MET A 348 7.70 6.44 -17.60
C MET A 348 8.77 5.62 -16.86
N ALA A 349 8.99 5.86 -15.58
CA ALA A 349 9.97 5.12 -14.79
C ALA A 349 9.54 3.67 -14.50
N ARG A 350 8.24 3.37 -14.59
CA ARG A 350 7.67 2.08 -14.20
C ARG A 350 6.96 1.34 -15.34
N TYR A 351 6.84 1.89 -16.53
CA TYR A 351 6.28 1.16 -17.66
C TYR A 351 7.25 0.07 -18.14
N LYS A 352 6.75 -1.14 -18.43
CA LYS A 352 7.55 -2.21 -19.03
C LYS A 352 7.37 -2.16 -20.55
N PRO A 353 8.46 -2.18 -21.33
CA PRO A 353 8.40 -2.10 -22.78
C PRO A 353 7.72 -3.32 -23.42
#